data_AF-S4P690-F1
#
_entry.id   AF-S4P690-F1
#
_cell.length_a   1.000
_cell.length_b   1.000
_cell.length_c   1.000
_cell.angle_alpha   90.00
_cell.angle_beta   90.00
_cell.angle_gamma   90.00
#
_symmetry.space_group_name_H-M   'P 1'
#
loop_
_entity.id
_entity.type
_entity.pdbx_description
1 polymer ?
#
loop_
_entity_poly.entity_id
_entity_poly.type
_entity_poly.pdbx_seq_one_letter_code
_entity_poly.pdbx_strand_id
1 'polypeptide(L)'
;MQTLAGLNWLNDEVINFYMNLLMQRSEERKDLPKVYATNTFFYPKLMQSGQAGLKRWTRKVDIFAHSLMVVPVHLGVHWCLSLVDFREKRIRYLDSMGGRNQPCLDALLQYLHDEH
;
A
#
# COMPACT_ATOMS: atom_id res chain seq x y z
N MET A 1 -0.67 -21.04 -8.15
CA MET A 1 0.07 -20.12 -9.05
C MET A 1 -0.42 -20.25 -10.51
N GLN A 2 -1.70 -19.99 -10.80
CA GLN A 2 -2.21 -19.97 -12.19
C GLN A 2 -2.35 -18.53 -12.74
N THR A 3 -2.46 -17.54 -11.84
CA THR A 3 -2.54 -16.11 -12.16
C THR A 3 -1.19 -15.49 -12.58
N LEU A 4 -0.07 -16.18 -12.33
CA LEU A 4 1.27 -15.78 -12.77
C LEU A 4 1.61 -16.22 -14.20
N ALA A 5 0.75 -17.03 -14.84
CA ALA A 5 0.99 -17.55 -16.18
C ALA A 5 0.41 -16.62 -17.26
N GLY A 6 1.22 -16.30 -18.28
CA GLY A 6 0.78 -15.56 -19.47
C GLY A 6 0.32 -14.12 -19.16
N LEU A 7 -0.86 -13.75 -19.67
CA LEU A 7 -1.49 -12.43 -19.51
C LEU A 7 -2.61 -12.44 -18.46
N ASN A 8 -2.61 -13.42 -17.55
CA ASN A 8 -3.64 -13.53 -16.53
C ASN A 8 -3.55 -12.37 -15.52
N TRP A 9 -4.71 -11.90 -15.08
CA TRP A 9 -4.78 -10.90 -14.02
C TRP A 9 -4.26 -11.49 -12.71
N LEU A 10 -3.39 -10.74 -12.03
CA LEU A 10 -2.91 -11.10 -10.71
C LEU A 10 -4.07 -11.02 -9.71
N ASN A 11 -4.22 -12.05 -8.88
CA ASN A 11 -5.16 -12.02 -7.77
C ASN A 11 -4.52 -11.38 -6.54
N ASP A 12 -5.37 -11.07 -5.55
CA ASP A 12 -4.95 -10.50 -4.26
C ASP A 12 -3.85 -11.31 -3.57
N GLU A 13 -3.89 -12.64 -3.64
CA GLU A 13 -2.92 -13.51 -2.98
C GLU A 13 -1.50 -13.28 -3.50
N VAL A 14 -1.34 -13.16 -4.82
CA VAL A 14 -0.03 -12.91 -5.43
C VAL A 14 0.50 -11.52 -5.08
N ILE A 15 -0.36 -10.49 -5.12
CA ILE A 15 0.03 -9.13 -4.75
C ILE A 15 0.43 -9.09 -3.26
N ASN A 16 -0.38 -9.64 -2.37
CA ASN A 16 -0.10 -9.68 -0.93
C ASN A 16 1.19 -10.46 -0.62
N PHE A 17 1.42 -11.58 -1.31
CA PHE A 17 2.65 -12.34 -1.15
C PHE A 17 3.88 -11.52 -1.56
N TYR A 18 3.81 -10.81 -2.68
CA TYR A 18 4.90 -9.94 -3.12
C TYR A 18 5.14 -8.76 -2.17
N MET A 19 4.08 -8.17 -1.60
CA MET A 19 4.20 -7.13 -0.58
C MET A 19 4.95 -7.64 0.66
N ASN A 20 4.70 -8.88 1.08
CA ASN A 20 5.44 -9.52 2.18
C ASN A 20 6.91 -9.74 1.83
N LEU A 21 7.22 -10.19 0.61
CA LEU A 21 8.62 -10.31 0.15
C LEU A 21 9.34 -8.95 0.12
N LEU A 22 8.62 -7.88 -0.25
CA LEU A 22 9.18 -6.52 -0.26
C LEU A 22 9.56 -6.06 1.15
N MET A 23 8.69 -6.30 2.14
CA MET A 23 8.98 -6.00 3.54
C MET A 23 10.15 -6.85 4.06
N GLN A 24 10.13 -8.16 3.82
CA GLN A 24 11.21 -9.07 4.22
C GLN A 24 12.57 -8.62 3.65
N ARG A 25 12.64 -8.32 2.36
CA ARG A 25 13.87 -7.83 1.72
C ARG A 25 14.35 -6.53 2.35
N SER A 26 13.45 -5.63 2.73
CA SER A 26 13.81 -4.36 3.37
C SER A 26 14.38 -4.53 4.78
N GLU A 27 13.98 -5.59 5.49
CA GLU A 27 14.50 -5.91 6.82
C GLU A 27 15.86 -6.65 6.75
N GLU A 28 16.02 -7.56 5.78
CA GLU A 28 17.27 -8.31 5.58
C GLU A 28 18.42 -7.42 5.08
N ARG A 29 18.10 -6.38 4.31
CA ARG A 29 19.09 -5.49 3.69
C ARG A 29 19.12 -4.11 4.34
N LYS A 30 20.13 -3.90 5.20
CA LYS A 30 20.36 -2.63 5.90
C LYS A 30 20.68 -1.45 4.98
N ASP A 31 21.09 -1.70 3.74
CA ASP A 31 21.37 -0.67 2.74
C ASP A 31 20.11 -0.15 2.03
N LEU A 32 18.95 -0.79 2.24
CA LEU A 32 17.67 -0.38 1.66
C LEU A 32 16.81 0.42 2.64
N PRO A 33 15.90 1.28 2.14
CA PRO A 33 14.91 1.94 3.00
C PRO A 33 13.97 0.92 3.64
N LYS A 34 13.58 1.13 4.90
CA LYS A 34 12.55 0.32 5.56
C LYS A 34 11.19 0.51 4.88
N VAL A 35 10.55 -0.58 4.50
CA VAL A 35 9.26 -0.56 3.79
C VAL A 35 8.19 -1.19 4.66
N TYR A 36 7.05 -0.51 4.79
CA TYR A 36 5.80 -1.12 5.25
C TYR A 36 4.85 -1.25 4.07
N ALA A 37 4.45 -2.47 3.72
CA ALA A 37 3.50 -2.72 2.64
C ALA A 37 2.17 -3.20 3.22
N THR A 38 1.07 -2.54 2.85
CA THR A 38 -0.26 -2.95 3.30
C THR A 38 -0.77 -4.12 2.46
N ASN A 39 -1.77 -4.82 3.00
CA ASN A 39 -2.51 -5.81 2.21
C ASN A 39 -3.47 -5.12 1.22
N THR A 40 -3.93 -5.87 0.22
CA THR A 40 -4.81 -5.38 -0.85
C THR A 40 -6.19 -4.92 -0.36
N PHE A 41 -6.60 -5.33 0.84
CA PHE A 41 -7.85 -4.93 1.47
C PHE A 41 -7.76 -3.62 2.26
N PHE A 42 -6.56 -3.10 2.48
CA PHE A 42 -6.34 -1.85 3.22
C PHE A 42 -7.03 -0.68 2.54
N TYR A 43 -6.81 -0.48 1.23
CA TYR A 43 -7.38 0.64 0.50
C TYR A 43 -8.93 0.59 0.46
N PRO A 44 -9.57 -0.53 0.10
CA PRO A 44 -11.04 -0.64 0.20
C PRO A 44 -11.57 -0.32 1.60
N LYS A 45 -10.89 -0.79 2.65
CA LYS A 45 -11.30 -0.54 4.04
C LYS A 45 -11.14 0.93 4.43
N LEU A 46 -10.04 1.55 3.99
CA LEU A 46 -9.79 2.98 4.19
C LEU A 46 -10.90 3.82 3.55
N MET A 47 -11.23 3.54 2.29
CA MET A 47 -12.27 4.27 1.57
C MET A 47 -13.66 4.08 2.19
N GLN A 48 -13.93 2.90 2.76
CA GLN A 48 -15.22 2.59 3.38
C GLN A 48 -15.38 3.20 4.79
N SER A 49 -14.32 3.20 5.59
CA SER A 49 -14.45 3.39 7.05
C SER A 49 -13.39 4.31 7.65
N GLY A 50 -12.54 4.93 6.83
CA GLY A 50 -11.44 5.78 7.29
C GLY A 50 -10.48 5.06 8.23
N GLN A 51 -9.72 5.85 9.00
CA GLN A 51 -8.77 5.34 9.99
C GLN A 51 -9.46 4.48 11.06
N ALA A 52 -10.69 4.82 11.47
CA ALA A 52 -11.44 4.08 12.48
C ALA A 52 -11.65 2.60 12.10
N GLY A 53 -11.86 2.30 10.82
CA GLY A 53 -11.98 0.93 10.31
C GLY A 53 -10.66 0.16 10.28
N LEU A 54 -9.53 0.86 10.34
CA LEU A 54 -8.18 0.33 10.24
C LEU A 54 -7.46 0.24 11.59
N LYS A 55 -7.96 0.88 12.65
CA LYS A 55 -7.36 0.90 14.00
C LYS A 55 -6.85 -0.46 14.49
N ARG A 56 -7.58 -1.55 14.22
CA ARG A 56 -7.16 -2.90 14.63
C ARG A 56 -5.96 -3.42 13.85
N TRP A 57 -5.83 -3.04 12.58
CA TRP A 57 -4.78 -3.50 11.67
C TRP A 57 -3.47 -2.78 11.94
N THR A 58 -3.54 -1.51 12.35
CA THR A 58 -2.35 -0.67 12.63
C THR A 58 -1.96 -0.63 14.11
N ARG A 59 -2.78 -1.19 15.02
CA ARG A 59 -2.54 -1.17 16.49
C ARG A 59 -1.13 -1.58 16.95
N LYS A 60 -0.46 -2.48 16.23
CA LYS A 60 0.87 -3.00 16.61
C LYS A 60 1.98 -2.55 15.66
N VAL A 61 1.70 -1.65 14.74
CA VAL A 61 2.65 -1.22 13.71
C VAL A 61 2.82 0.28 13.81
N ASP A 62 4.03 0.72 14.09
CA ASP A 62 4.42 2.11 13.89
C ASP A 62 4.76 2.31 12.41
N ILE A 63 3.80 2.81 11.63
CA ILE A 63 3.99 3.09 10.20
C ILE A 63 5.01 4.21 9.97
N PHE A 64 5.16 5.13 10.92
CA PHE A 64 6.08 6.28 10.82
C PHE A 64 7.53 5.91 11.12
N ALA A 65 7.78 4.73 11.73
CA ALA A 65 9.12 4.16 11.86
C ALA A 65 9.71 3.64 10.53
N HIS A 66 8.94 3.62 9.45
CA HIS A 66 9.36 3.16 8.14
C HIS A 66 9.70 4.35 7.23
N SER A 67 10.54 4.11 6.21
CA SER A 67 10.86 5.12 5.21
C SER A 67 9.78 5.26 4.14
N LEU A 68 9.18 4.13 3.76
CA LEU A 68 8.18 4.04 2.71
C LEU A 68 6.98 3.23 3.20
N MET A 69 5.78 3.70 2.90
CA MET A 69 4.55 2.91 2.98
C MET A 69 3.99 2.66 1.59
N VAL A 70 3.80 1.39 1.26
CA VAL A 70 3.33 0.91 -0.05
C VAL A 70 1.90 0.41 0.10
N VAL A 71 0.98 0.93 -0.71
CA VAL A 71 -0.44 0.62 -0.64
C VAL A 71 -0.94 0.13 -2.01
N PRO A 72 -1.18 -1.19 -2.18
CA PRO A 72 -1.83 -1.70 -3.38
C PRO A 72 -3.25 -1.14 -3.50
N VAL A 73 -3.63 -0.72 -4.72
CA VAL A 73 -4.95 -0.15 -5.02
C VAL A 73 -5.60 -1.00 -6.10
N HIS A 74 -6.68 -1.69 -5.74
CA HIS A 74 -7.48 -2.46 -6.70
C HIS A 74 -8.66 -1.64 -7.20
N LEU A 75 -8.75 -1.43 -8.52
CA LEU A 75 -9.84 -0.72 -9.19
C LEU A 75 -10.74 -1.68 -9.98
N GLY A 76 -11.03 -2.85 -9.41
CA GLY A 76 -11.94 -3.86 -9.96
C GLY A 76 -11.28 -4.83 -10.93
N VAL A 77 -10.72 -4.32 -12.03
CA VAL A 77 -9.94 -5.14 -12.98
C VAL A 77 -8.50 -4.67 -13.12
N HIS A 78 -8.12 -3.55 -12.51
CA HIS A 78 -6.82 -2.93 -12.69
C HIS A 78 -6.11 -2.71 -11.36
N TRP A 79 -4.80 -2.95 -11.34
CA TRP A 79 -3.95 -2.77 -10.17
C TRP A 79 -3.11 -1.50 -10.30
N CYS A 80 -3.18 -0.67 -9.28
CA CYS A 80 -2.38 0.53 -9.11
C CYS A 80 -1.62 0.48 -7.78
N LEU A 81 -0.74 1.45 -7.57
CA LEU A 81 0.05 1.56 -6.35
C LEU A 81 0.04 2.99 -5.82
N SER A 82 -0.28 3.16 -4.55
CA SER A 82 0.01 4.40 -3.84
C SER A 82 1.27 4.24 -3.00
N LEU A 83 2.14 5.24 -3.05
CA LEU A 83 3.40 5.27 -2.31
C LEU A 83 3.44 6.50 -1.41
N VAL A 84 3.61 6.29 -0.11
CA VAL A 84 3.92 7.35 0.86
C VAL A 84 5.42 7.29 1.14
N ASP A 85 6.14 8.36 0.82
CA ASP A 85 7.52 8.54 1.23
C ASP A 85 7.58 9.51 2.41
N PHE A 86 7.85 8.96 3.60
CA PHE A 86 7.92 9.74 4.84
C PHE A 86 9.15 10.64 4.88
N ARG A 87 10.22 10.30 4.14
CA ARG A 87 11.46 11.10 4.07
C ARG A 87 11.24 12.36 3.24
N GLU A 88 10.49 12.22 2.14
CA GLU A 88 10.12 13.35 1.27
C GLU A 88 8.80 14.04 1.67
N LYS A 89 8.07 13.49 2.66
CA LYS A 89 6.71 13.90 3.04
C LYS A 89 5.78 13.99 1.82
N ARG A 90 5.81 12.96 0.97
CA ARG A 90 5.08 12.95 -0.31
C ARG A 90 4.28 11.67 -0.50
N ILE A 91 3.05 11.83 -0.99
CA ILE A 91 2.20 10.73 -1.46
C ILE A 91 2.18 10.76 -2.99
N ARG A 92 2.40 9.61 -3.64
CA ARG A 92 2.34 9.46 -5.10
C ARG A 92 1.36 8.35 -5.47
N TYR A 93 0.62 8.57 -6.55
CA TYR A 93 -0.20 7.54 -7.18
C TYR A 93 0.49 7.09 -8.46
N LEU A 94 0.71 5.78 -8.58
CA LEU A 94 1.37 5.15 -9.72
C LEU A 94 0.36 4.25 -10.42
N ASP A 95 0.04 4.60 -11.66
CA ASP A 95 -0.88 3.89 -12.54
C ASP A 95 -0.21 3.68 -13.90
N SER A 96 -0.04 2.40 -14.28
CA SER A 96 0.58 2.03 -15.56
C SER A 96 -0.26 2.40 -16.78
N MET A 97 -1.55 2.68 -16.60
CA MET A 97 -2.47 3.16 -17.64
C MET A 97 -2.60 4.69 -17.65
N GLY A 98 -1.83 5.40 -16.82
CA GLY A 98 -1.79 6.87 -16.77
C GLY A 98 -2.99 7.51 -16.06
N GLY A 99 -3.79 6.73 -15.34
CA GLY A 99 -4.91 7.23 -14.56
C GLY A 99 -4.50 8.07 -13.35
N ARG A 100 -5.48 8.78 -12.79
CA ARG A 100 -5.33 9.61 -11.59
C ARG A 100 -6.36 9.16 -10.56
N ASN A 101 -5.98 9.22 -9.29
CA ASN A 101 -6.89 8.89 -8.20
C ASN A 101 -6.69 9.86 -7.02
N GLN A 102 -7.18 11.09 -7.20
CA GLN A 102 -7.15 12.11 -6.15
C GLN A 102 -7.88 11.67 -4.87
N PRO A 103 -9.05 11.00 -4.94
CA PRO A 103 -9.71 10.49 -3.73
C PRO A 103 -8.84 9.54 -2.91
N CYS A 104 -8.03 8.69 -3.56
CA CYS A 104 -7.07 7.83 -2.86
C CYS A 104 -5.98 8.63 -2.15
N LEU A 105 -5.43 9.65 -2.81
CA LEU A 105 -4.41 10.53 -2.22
C LEU A 105 -4.96 11.29 -1.01
N ASP A 106 -6.15 11.86 -1.13
CA ASP A 106 -6.80 12.62 -0.06
C ASP A 106 -7.13 11.71 1.13
N ALA A 107 -7.66 10.51 0.87
CA ALA A 107 -7.96 9.53 1.91
C ALA A 107 -6.69 9.05 2.64
N LEU A 108 -5.58 8.84 1.93
CA LEU A 108 -4.30 8.50 2.55
C LEU A 108 -3.73 9.65 3.37
N LEU A 109 -3.86 10.89 2.89
CA LEU A 109 -3.42 12.06 3.64
C LEU A 109 -4.21 12.20 4.95
N GLN A 110 -5.54 12.06 4.88
CA GLN A 110 -6.39 12.08 6.07
C GLN A 110 -6.06 10.94 7.03
N TYR A 111 -5.84 9.73 6.50
CA TYR A 111 -5.42 8.58 7.29
C TYR A 111 -4.12 8.84 8.07
N LEU A 112 -3.11 9.43 7.41
CA LEU A 112 -1.84 9.76 8.07
C LEU A 112 -2.00 10.84 9.13
N HIS A 113 -2.90 11.81 8.91
CA HIS A 113 -3.23 12.82 9.91
C HIS A 113 -3.92 12.20 11.13
N ASP A 114 -4.81 11.23 10.93
CA ASP A 114 -5.56 10.57 12.01
C ASP A 114 -4.73 9.55 12.82
N GLU A 115 -3.62 9.06 12.27
CA GLU A 115 -2.66 8.17 12.94
C GLU A 115 -1.56 8.93 13.72
N HIS A 116 -1.43 10.25 13.52
CA HIS A 116 -0.49 11.11 14.25
C HIS A 116 -1.02 11.52 15.63
#